data_AF-A0A2N5KHU0-F1
#
_entry.id   AF-A0A2N5KHU0-F1
#
_cell.length_a   1.000
_cell.length_b   1.000
_cell.length_c   1.000
_cell.angle_alpha   90.00
_cell.angle_beta   90.00
_cell.angle_gamma   90.00
#
_symmetry.space_group_name_H-M   'P 1'
#
loop_
_entity.id
_entity.type
_entity.pdbx_description
1 polymer ?
#
loop_
_entity_poly.entity_id
_entity_poly.type
_entity_poly.pdbx_seq_one_letter_code
_entity_poly.pdbx_strand_id
1 'polypeptide(L)' 'LALQCRLAQTPGHLHGTVACLRGELNLWGQREVFLDELPGLKMPTLVVWGANDMVIPSCQARAATSRLENGR' A
#
# COMPACT_ATOMS: atom_id res chain seq x y z
N LEU A 1 11.36 9.05 -8.96
CA LEU A 1 10.66 9.96 -9.90
C LEU A 1 11.06 9.74 -11.35
N ALA A 2 12.31 9.94 -11.78
CA ALA A 2 12.70 9.78 -13.20
C ALA A 2 12.33 8.41 -13.82
N LEU A 3 12.49 7.31 -13.08
CA LEU A 3 12.06 5.98 -13.51
C LEU A 3 10.53 5.83 -13.60
N GLN A 4 9.78 6.35 -12.61
CA GLN A 4 8.31 6.34 -12.62
C GLN A 4 7.75 7.17 -13.78
N CYS A 5 8.33 8.34 -14.05
CA CYS A 5 7.95 9.17 -15.19
C CYS A 5 8.22 8.44 -16.52
N ARG A 6 9.32 7.70 -16.62
CA ARG A 6 9.62 6.89 -17.81
C ARG A 6 8.62 5.74 -17.98
N LEU A 7 8.29 5.03 -16.90
CA LEU A 7 7.31 3.94 -16.93
C LEU A 7 5.90 4.44 -17.24
N ALA A 8 5.55 5.65 -16.78
CA ALA A 8 4.29 6.32 -17.08
C ALA A 8 4.10 6.62 -18.59
N GLN A 9 5.20 6.69 -19.35
CA GLN A 9 5.17 6.90 -20.80
C GLN A 9 5.01 5.61 -21.61
N THR A 10 5.08 4.43 -20.97
CA THR A 10 4.89 3.15 -21.66
C THR A 10 3.42 2.98 -22.09
N PRO A 11 3.14 2.57 -23.34
CA PRO A 11 1.78 2.30 -23.79
C PRO A 11 1.05 1.34 -22.85
N GLY A 12 -0.18 1.70 -22.46
CA GLY A 12 -1.01 0.89 -21.56
C GLY A 12 -0.74 1.08 -20.06
N HIS A 13 0.37 1.72 -19.66
CA HIS A 13 0.68 1.97 -18.25
C HIS A 13 -0.43 2.78 -17.56
N LEU A 14 -0.84 3.90 -18.15
CA LEU A 14 -1.89 4.75 -17.59
C LEU A 14 -3.22 3.98 -17.43
N HIS A 15 -3.59 3.17 -18.42
CA HIS A 15 -4.82 2.39 -18.36
C HIS A 15 -4.78 1.36 -17.23
N GLY A 16 -3.67 0.60 -17.13
CA GLY A 16 -3.48 -0.39 -16.06
C GLY A 16 -3.48 0.26 -14.66
N THR A 17 -2.76 1.37 -14.50
CA THR A 17 -2.73 2.09 -13.22
C THR A 17 -4.11 2.63 -12.83
N VAL A 18 -4.85 3.24 -13.76
CA VAL A 18 -6.20 3.76 -13.47
C VAL A 18 -7.19 2.64 -13.17
N ALA A 19 -7.12 1.51 -13.89
CA ALA A 19 -7.96 0.35 -13.62
C ALA A 19 -7.70 -0.24 -12.22
N CYS A 20 -6.42 -0.38 -11.85
CA CYS A 20 -6.00 -0.80 -10.51
C CYS A 20 -6.50 0.17 -9.43
N LEU A 21 -6.27 1.47 -9.58
CA LEU A 21 -6.73 2.47 -8.60
C LEU A 21 -8.26 2.48 -8.43
N ARG A 22 -9.03 2.29 -9.51
CA ARG A 22 -10.50 2.17 -9.43
C ARG A 22 -10.97 0.89 -8.73
N GLY A 23 -10.16 -0.16 -8.77
CA GLY A 23 -10.41 -1.40 -8.03
C GLY A 23 -10.13 -1.26 -6.54
N GLU A 24 -9.03 -0.60 -6.19
CA GLU A 24 -8.50 -0.55 -4.83
C GLU A 24 -9.00 0.64 -4.00
N LEU A 25 -9.46 1.72 -4.64
CA LEU A 25 -9.83 2.96 -3.97
C LEU A 25 -11.29 3.36 -4.22
N ASN A 26 -11.86 4.08 -3.27
CA ASN A 26 -13.12 4.81 -3.39
C ASN A 26 -12.93 6.25 -2.87
N LEU A 27 -14.01 7.03 -2.83
CA LEU A 27 -13.95 8.44 -2.38
C LEU A 27 -13.53 8.60 -0.91
N TRP A 28 -13.57 7.54 -0.12
CA TRP A 28 -13.24 7.49 1.30
C TRP A 28 -11.85 6.88 1.57
N GLY A 29 -11.12 6.47 0.53
CA GLY A 29 -9.79 5.86 0.64
C GLY A 29 -9.75 4.43 0.09
N GLN A 30 -9.03 3.54 0.77
CA GLN A 30 -8.91 2.14 0.37
C GLN A 30 -10.27 1.43 0.49
N ARG A 31 -10.65 0.67 -0.54
CA ARG A 31 -11.93 0.02 -0.65
C ARG A 31 -12.09 -1.17 0.31
N GLU A 32 -11.02 -1.93 0.51
CA GLU A 32 -10.97 -3.05 1.46
C GLU A 32 -9.74 -2.90 2.35
N VAL A 33 -9.96 -2.85 3.67
CA VAL A 33 -8.88 -2.63 4.66
C VAL A 33 -8.79 -3.86 5.56
N PHE A 34 -7.65 -4.55 5.51
CA PHE A 34 -7.42 -5.82 6.22
C PHE A 34 -6.71 -5.64 7.58
N LEU A 35 -6.74 -4.44 8.17
CA LEU A 35 -6.03 -4.17 9.43
C LEU A 35 -6.44 -5.11 10.56
N ASP A 36 -7.74 -5.41 10.67
CA ASP A 36 -8.28 -6.27 11.72
C ASP A 36 -7.99 -7.76 11.48
N GLU A 37 -7.52 -8.12 10.29
CA GLU A 37 -7.12 -9.49 9.93
C GLU A 37 -5.63 -9.75 10.16
N LEU A 38 -4.82 -8.68 10.32
CA LEU A 38 -3.37 -8.79 10.58
C LEU A 38 -3.00 -9.66 11.80
N PRO A 39 -3.76 -9.68 12.91
CA PRO A 39 -3.49 -10.61 14.03
C PRO A 39 -3.59 -12.10 13.64
N GLY A 40 -4.26 -12.41 12.54
CA GLY A 40 -4.36 -13.76 11.99
C GLY A 40 -3.07 -14.26 11.33
N LEU A 41 -2.14 -13.37 10.97
CA LEU A 41 -0.87 -13.73 10.33
C LEU A 41 0.09 -14.36 11.34
N LYS A 42 0.30 -15.67 11.22
CA LYS A 42 1.15 -16.44 12.16
C LYS A 42 2.62 -16.49 11.78
N MET A 43 2.95 -16.26 10.51
CA MET A 43 4.34 -16.18 10.06
C MET A 43 5.01 -14.87 10.49
N PRO A 44 6.33 -14.87 10.75
CA PRO A 44 7.08 -13.63 10.93
C PRO A 44 6.87 -12.70 9.73
N THR A 45 6.42 -11.48 10.00
CA THR A 45 6.05 -10.50 8.96
C THR A 45 6.88 -9.24 9.15
N LEU A 46 7.54 -8.79 8.08
CA LEU A 46 8.32 -7.56 8.06
C LEU A 46 7.52 -6.45 7.37
N VAL A 47 7.33 -5.32 8.05
CA VAL A 47 6.70 -4.12 7.49
C VAL A 47 7.79 -3.19 6.98
N VAL A 48 7.84 -2.98 5.67
CA VAL A 48 8.79 -2.05 5.04
C VAL A 48 8.04 -0.80 4.60
N TRP A 49 8.54 0.37 4.98
CA TRP A 49 7.90 1.64 4.63
C TRP A 49 8.91 2.74 4.30
N GLY A 50 8.51 3.63 3.38
CA GLY A 50 9.29 4.84 3.09
C GLY A 50 9.12 5.89 4.18
N ALA A 51 10.22 6.37 4.77
CA ALA A 51 10.17 7.39 5.82
C ALA A 51 9.46 8.69 5.38
N ASN A 52 9.60 9.04 4.10
CA ASN A 52 8.98 10.21 3.46
C ASN A 52 8.02 9.78 2.33
N ASP A 53 7.29 8.68 2.52
CA ASP A 53 6.26 8.28 1.57
C ASP A 53 5.17 9.37 1.50
N MET A 54 5.03 9.97 0.32
CA MET A 54 4.09 11.06 0.04
C MET A 54 2.74 10.56 -0.45
N VAL A 55 2.60 9.25 -0.71
CA VAL A 55 1.39 8.61 -1.23
C VAL A 55 0.65 7.93 -0.09
N ILE A 56 1.35 7.17 0.76
CA ILE A 56 0.76 6.52 1.93
C ILE A 56 1.53 6.91 3.21
N PRO A 57 0.90 7.65 4.15
CA PRO A 57 1.57 8.13 5.34
C PRO A 57 2.13 7.02 6.23
N SER A 58 3.28 7.26 6.85
CA SER A 58 3.97 6.29 7.73
C SER A 58 3.16 5.89 8.98
N CYS A 59 2.08 6.60 9.31
CA CYS A 59 1.13 6.17 10.34
C CYS A 59 0.46 4.83 9.99
N GLN A 60 0.29 4.51 8.70
CA GLN A 60 -0.26 3.23 8.24
C GLN A 60 0.69 2.08 8.59
N ALA A 61 1.99 2.25 8.37
CA ALA A 61 3.00 1.28 8.77
C ALA A 61 2.93 0.98 10.27
N ARG A 62 2.90 2.04 11.09
CA ARG A 62 2.80 1.90 12.56
C ARG A 62 1.53 1.17 12.98
N ALA A 63 0.40 1.48 12.33
CA ALA A 63 -0.88 0.83 12.61
C ALA A 63 -0.91 -0.65 12.20
N ALA A 64 -0.19 -1.02 11.14
CA ALA A 64 -0.01 -2.41 10.73
C ALA A 64 0.90 -3.17 11.69
N THR A 65 2.09 -2.62 12.00
CA THR A 65 3.05 -3.24 12.93
C THR A 65 2.43 -3.47 14.30
N SER A 66 1.62 -2.53 14.81
CA SER A 66 0.96 -2.68 16.13
C SER A 66 -0.10 -3.79 16.18
N ARG A 67 -0.57 -4.29 15.03
CA ARG A 67 -1.61 -5.33 14.92
C ARG A 67 -1.05 -6.69 14.51
N LEU A 68 0.21 -6.76 14.10
CA LEU A 68 0.89 -8.00 13.78
C LEU A 68 1.41 -8.67 15.05
N GLU A 69 1.02 -9.92 15.30
CA GLU A 69 1.46 -10.69 16.48
C GLU A 69 2.98 -10.91 16.49
N ASN A 70 3.56 -11.20 15.33
CA ASN A 70 5.00 -11.39 15.12
C ASN A 70 5.56 -10.41 14.08
N GLY A 71 5.08 -9.17 14.12
CA GLY A 71 5.48 -8.11 13.19
C GLY A 71 6.71 -7.32 13.64
N ARG A 72 7.52 -6.88 12.68
CA ARG A 72 8.60 -5.90 12.90
C ARG A 72 8.58 -4.83 11.83
#